data_AF-A0A103EHX8-F1
#
_entry.id   AF-A0A103EHX8-F1
#
_cell.length_a   1.000
_cell.length_b   1.000
_cell.length_c   1.000
_cell.angle_alpha   90.00
_cell.angle_beta   90.00
_cell.angle_gamma   90.00
#
_symmetry.space_group_name_H-M   'P 1'
#
loop_
_entity.id
_entity.type
_entity.pdbx_description
1 polymer ?
#
loop_
_entity_poly.entity_id
_entity_poly.type
_entity_poly.pdbx_seq_one_letter_code
_entity_poly.pdbx_strand_id
1 'polypeptide(L)'
;MGSEGKWYCFCHVGRSASENDRITRTIRDLDFIVQCVIDLRGARGTPEWPQVYRNMQQRLMRAGRRDLLMGNADCPPNKPGVVNLTMWLMRLERELINAVASRDGRSVNAAIATAELSGPVQAASFNPYPELAST
;
A
#
# COMPACT_ATOMS: atom_id res chain seq x y z
N MET A 1 -15.07 -15.77 -18.72
CA MET A 1 -15.63 -15.20 -17.47
C MET A 1 -14.45 -14.63 -16.69
N GLY A 2 -14.02 -13.40 -16.90
CA GLY A 2 -14.82 -12.20 -16.69
C GLY A 2 -14.81 -11.86 -15.20
N SER A 3 -13.64 -11.63 -14.60
CA SER A 3 -13.50 -11.12 -13.23
C SER A 3 -13.88 -9.63 -13.24
N GLU A 4 -15.16 -9.36 -13.49
CA GLU A 4 -15.73 -8.03 -13.46
C GLU A 4 -15.63 -7.48 -12.03
N GLY A 5 -14.77 -6.47 -11.85
CA GLY A 5 -14.90 -5.51 -10.75
C GLY A 5 -14.43 -5.93 -9.35
N LYS A 6 -13.76 -7.07 -9.17
CA LYS A 6 -13.15 -7.39 -7.88
C LYS A 6 -11.77 -6.76 -7.78
N TRP A 7 -11.69 -5.53 -7.27
CA TRP A 7 -10.43 -5.00 -6.76
C TRP A 7 -9.98 -5.88 -5.59
N TYR A 8 -9.00 -6.74 -5.85
CA TYR A 8 -8.38 -7.58 -4.84
C TYR A 8 -7.19 -6.82 -4.27
N CYS A 9 -7.35 -6.32 -3.06
CA CYS A 9 -6.27 -5.63 -2.36
C CYS A 9 -5.64 -6.55 -1.32
N PHE A 10 -4.47 -6.16 -0.82
CA PHE A 10 -3.80 -6.88 0.26
C PHE A 10 -4.69 -7.04 1.51
N CYS A 11 -5.76 -6.24 1.68
CA CYS A 11 -6.71 -6.42 2.79
C CYS A 11 -7.50 -7.73 2.69
N HIS A 12 -7.69 -8.30 1.49
CA HIS A 12 -8.40 -9.58 1.28
C HIS A 12 -7.53 -10.82 1.54
N VAL A 13 -6.20 -10.66 1.61
CA VAL A 13 -5.27 -11.79 1.75
C VAL A 13 -5.43 -12.48 3.10
N GLY A 14 -5.65 -13.80 3.08
CA GLY A 14 -5.76 -14.63 4.29
C GLY A 14 -7.08 -14.50 5.05
N ARG A 15 -8.11 -13.89 4.44
CA ARG A 15 -9.42 -13.63 5.06
C ARG A 15 -10.48 -14.65 4.66
N SER A 16 -11.40 -14.94 5.58
CA SER A 16 -12.55 -15.81 5.32
C SER A 16 -13.50 -15.19 4.28
N ALA A 17 -14.36 -16.01 3.66
CA ALA A 17 -15.34 -15.52 2.69
C ALA A 17 -16.25 -14.41 3.26
N SER A 18 -16.70 -14.57 4.52
CA SER A 18 -17.53 -13.58 5.20
C SER A 18 -16.81 -12.24 5.46
N GLU A 19 -15.52 -12.29 5.78
CA GLU A 19 -14.67 -11.10 5.90
C GLU A 19 -14.45 -10.45 4.53
N ASN A 20 -14.25 -11.24 3.46
CA ASN A 20 -14.05 -10.71 2.11
C ASN A 20 -15.25 -9.93 1.59
N ASP A 21 -16.48 -10.38 1.80
CA ASP A 21 -17.69 -9.66 1.39
C ASP A 21 -17.85 -8.32 2.11
N ARG A 22 -17.46 -8.30 3.39
CA ARG A 22 -17.46 -7.10 4.23
C ARG A 22 -16.37 -6.12 3.81
N ILE A 23 -15.15 -6.60 3.59
CA ILE A 23 -14.01 -5.81 3.07
C ILE A 23 -14.42 -5.19 1.73
N THR A 24 -15.02 -5.99 0.83
CA THR A 24 -15.52 -5.53 -0.47
C THR A 24 -16.56 -4.43 -0.33
N ARG A 25 -17.50 -4.52 0.62
CA ARG A 25 -18.47 -3.44 0.91
C ARG A 25 -17.78 -2.15 1.37
N THR A 26 -16.85 -2.23 2.31
CA THR A 26 -16.08 -1.07 2.79
C THR A 26 -15.28 -0.40 1.68
N ILE A 27 -14.68 -1.20 0.81
CA ILE A 27 -13.90 -0.71 -0.32
C ILE A 27 -14.79 -0.03 -1.36
N ARG A 28 -16.01 -0.53 -1.60
CA ARG A 28 -16.97 0.11 -2.50
C ARG A 28 -17.33 1.53 -2.05
N ASP A 29 -17.46 1.75 -0.73
CA ASP A 29 -17.68 3.09 -0.17
C ASP A 29 -16.50 4.04 -0.44
N LEU A 30 -15.31 3.48 -0.70
CA LEU A 30 -14.04 4.18 -0.95
C LEU A 30 -13.53 3.98 -2.38
N ASP A 31 -14.41 3.62 -3.33
CA ASP A 31 -14.01 3.32 -4.70
C ASP A 31 -13.25 4.50 -5.34
N PHE A 32 -13.59 5.74 -4.95
CA PHE A 32 -12.87 6.92 -5.41
C PHE A 32 -11.37 6.91 -5.05
N ILE A 33 -10.99 6.37 -3.88
CA ILE A 33 -9.57 6.19 -3.48
C ILE A 33 -8.96 5.02 -4.25
N VAL A 34 -9.71 3.93 -4.42
CA VAL A 34 -9.26 2.75 -5.18
C VAL A 34 -8.89 3.12 -6.61
N GLN A 35 -9.76 3.87 -7.30
CA GLN A 35 -9.49 4.35 -8.65
C GLN A 35 -8.24 5.26 -8.67
N CYS A 36 -8.04 6.10 -7.66
CA CYS A 36 -6.81 6.89 -7.55
C CYS A 36 -5.56 6.00 -7.39
N VAL A 37 -5.61 4.93 -6.61
CA VAL A 37 -4.50 3.99 -6.45
C VAL A 37 -4.18 3.27 -7.78
N ILE A 38 -5.21 2.84 -8.52
CA ILE A 38 -5.06 2.20 -9.83
C ILE A 38 -4.42 3.18 -10.83
N ASP A 39 -5.00 4.38 -10.93
CA ASP A 39 -4.50 5.46 -11.80
C ASP A 39 -3.04 5.80 -11.51
N LEU A 40 -2.68 5.91 -10.22
CA LEU A 40 -1.32 6.22 -9.78
C LEU A 40 -0.31 5.12 -10.12
N ARG A 41 -0.71 3.85 -10.01
CA ARG A 41 0.15 2.70 -10.36
C ARG A 41 0.31 2.55 -11.88
N GLY A 42 -0.73 2.86 -12.65
CA GLY A 42 -0.74 2.67 -14.10
C GLY A 42 -0.13 3.84 -14.90
N ALA A 43 -0.36 5.08 -14.47
CA ALA A 43 0.01 6.28 -15.24
C ALA A 43 1.25 7.01 -14.70
N ARG A 44 1.92 6.48 -13.67
CA ARG A 44 3.13 7.11 -13.16
C ARG A 44 4.26 6.98 -14.19
N GLY A 45 4.82 8.12 -14.58
CA GLY A 45 5.95 8.17 -15.51
C GLY A 45 5.56 8.05 -16.97
N THR A 46 4.25 8.06 -17.27
CA THR A 46 3.72 8.05 -18.63
C THR A 46 3.33 9.45 -19.10
N PRO A 47 3.21 9.70 -20.43
CA PRO A 47 2.86 11.01 -20.96
C PRO A 47 1.48 11.53 -20.50
N GLU A 48 0.53 10.63 -20.21
CA GLU A 48 -0.81 10.97 -19.75
C GLU A 48 -0.87 11.37 -18.27
N TRP A 49 0.23 11.24 -17.52
CA TRP A 49 0.32 11.57 -16.10
C TRP A 49 -0.30 12.92 -15.72
N PRO A 50 -0.07 14.05 -16.43
CA PRO A 50 -0.65 15.34 -16.06
C PRO A 50 -2.18 15.34 -16.11
N GLN A 51 -2.77 14.59 -17.04
CA GLN A 51 -4.22 14.48 -17.13
C GLN A 51 -4.77 13.58 -16.03
N VAL A 52 -4.13 12.43 -15.81
CA VAL A 52 -4.53 11.49 -14.76
C VAL A 52 -4.45 12.13 -13.39
N TYR A 53 -3.37 12.86 -13.10
CA TYR A 53 -3.21 13.60 -11.85
C TYR A 53 -4.35 14.61 -11.62
N ARG A 54 -4.71 15.41 -12.63
CA ARG A 54 -5.84 16.35 -12.52
C ARG A 54 -7.17 15.65 -12.26
N ASN A 55 -7.42 14.53 -12.94
CA ASN A 55 -8.62 13.72 -12.73
C ASN A 55 -8.68 13.18 -11.29
N MET A 56 -7.56 12.69 -10.77
CA MET A 56 -7.45 12.23 -9.39
C MET A 56 -7.72 13.37 -8.39
N GLN A 57 -7.13 14.54 -8.59
CA GLN A 57 -7.39 15.70 -7.72
C GLN A 57 -8.89 16.05 -7.71
N GLN A 58 -9.53 16.12 -8.86
CA GLN A 58 -10.96 16.38 -8.94
C GLN A 58 -11.79 15.31 -8.23
N ARG A 59 -11.42 14.03 -8.39
CA ARG A 59 -12.10 12.91 -7.73
C ARG A 59 -12.02 13.02 -6.21
N LEU A 60 -10.84 13.28 -5.66
CA LEU A 60 -10.64 13.48 -4.22
C LEU A 60 -11.37 14.73 -3.69
N MET A 61 -11.34 15.83 -4.43
CA MET A 61 -12.05 17.06 -4.06
C MET A 61 -13.57 16.87 -4.04
N ARG A 62 -14.13 16.17 -5.03
CA ARG A 62 -15.58 15.86 -5.10
C ARG A 62 -16.02 14.95 -3.94
N ALA A 63 -15.15 14.05 -3.50
CA ALA A 63 -15.40 13.19 -2.35
C ALA A 63 -15.15 13.89 -0.99
N GLY A 64 -14.83 15.20 -0.98
CA GLY A 64 -14.54 15.96 0.24
C GLY A 64 -13.20 15.60 0.91
N ARG A 65 -12.37 14.74 0.29
CA ARG A 65 -11.10 14.26 0.84
C ARG A 65 -9.91 15.12 0.40
N ARG A 66 -9.98 16.42 0.68
CA ARG A 66 -8.89 17.37 0.39
C ARG A 66 -7.62 17.06 1.19
N ASP A 67 -7.77 16.42 2.34
CA ASP A 67 -6.68 15.89 3.17
C ASP A 67 -5.80 14.89 2.40
N LEU A 68 -6.37 14.18 1.42
CA LEU A 68 -5.68 13.19 0.59
C LEU A 68 -5.02 13.77 -0.65
N LEU A 69 -5.14 15.08 -0.91
CA LEU A 69 -4.40 15.71 -1.99
C LEU A 69 -2.90 15.63 -1.72
N MET A 70 -2.14 15.48 -2.79
CA MET A 70 -0.69 15.46 -2.77
C MET A 70 -0.15 16.75 -2.14
N GLY A 71 0.76 16.63 -1.16
CA GLY A 71 1.27 17.79 -0.45
C GLY A 71 2.49 17.50 0.43
N ASN A 72 2.70 18.34 1.44
CA ASN A 72 3.91 18.27 2.28
C ASN A 72 4.06 16.94 3.04
N ALA A 73 2.95 16.25 3.34
CA ALA A 73 2.98 14.92 3.96
C ALA A 73 3.63 13.85 3.07
N ASP A 74 3.77 14.13 1.77
CA ASP A 74 4.34 13.23 0.78
C ASP A 74 5.79 13.60 0.41
N CYS A 75 6.40 14.54 1.15
CA CYS A 75 7.81 14.88 1.01
C CYS A 75 8.67 13.92 1.85
N PRO A 76 9.75 13.35 1.29
CA PRO A 76 10.65 12.52 2.08
C PRO A 76 11.46 13.41 3.04
N PRO A 77 11.86 12.88 4.22
CA PRO A 77 12.52 13.66 5.26
C PRO A 77 13.86 14.26 4.83
N ASN A 78 14.51 13.67 3.83
CA ASN A 78 15.78 14.13 3.27
C ASN A 78 15.63 15.14 2.11
N LYS A 79 14.40 15.40 1.62
CA LYS A 79 14.14 16.37 0.54
C LYS A 79 12.83 17.13 0.81
N PRO A 80 12.81 18.03 1.80
CA PRO A 80 11.63 18.86 2.08
C PRO A 80 11.25 19.69 0.84
N GLY A 81 9.95 19.77 0.56
CA GLY A 81 9.40 20.51 -0.59
C GLY A 81 9.36 19.72 -1.90
N VAL A 82 10.00 18.55 -1.99
CA VAL A 82 9.91 17.67 -3.16
C VAL A 82 8.91 16.56 -2.89
N VAL A 83 7.73 16.67 -3.49
CA VAL A 83 6.69 15.65 -3.32
C VAL A 83 7.06 14.35 -4.02
N ASN A 84 6.90 13.23 -3.33
CA ASN A 84 7.19 11.89 -3.82
C ASN A 84 5.89 11.10 -4.07
N LEU A 85 5.69 10.67 -5.33
CA LEU A 85 4.52 9.88 -5.73
C LEU A 85 4.38 8.55 -4.98
N THR A 86 5.50 7.93 -4.59
CA THR A 86 5.49 6.70 -3.78
C THR A 86 4.95 6.99 -2.38
N MET A 87 5.31 8.11 -1.77
CA MET A 87 4.79 8.50 -0.45
C MET A 87 3.29 8.76 -0.52
N TRP A 88 2.85 9.44 -1.57
CA TRP A 88 1.42 9.66 -1.80
C TRP A 88 0.64 8.36 -2.02
N LEU A 89 1.18 7.42 -2.81
CA LEU A 89 0.61 6.09 -2.99
C LEU A 89 0.47 5.35 -1.65
N MET A 90 1.54 5.31 -0.85
CA MET A 90 1.52 4.67 0.46
C MET A 90 0.46 5.28 1.38
N ARG A 91 0.27 6.60 1.32
CA ARG A 91 -0.74 7.30 2.12
C ARG A 91 -2.17 6.93 1.69
N LEU A 92 -2.45 6.91 0.38
CA LEU A 92 -3.76 6.48 -0.15
C LEU A 92 -4.05 5.02 0.20
N GLU A 93 -3.05 4.14 0.08
CA GLU A 93 -3.19 2.73 0.47
C GLU A 93 -3.46 2.58 1.96
N ARG A 94 -2.72 3.32 2.81
CA ARG A 94 -2.91 3.31 4.27
C ARG A 94 -4.31 3.72 4.69
N GLU A 95 -4.94 4.67 3.99
CA GLU A 95 -6.34 5.03 4.24
C GLU A 95 -7.29 3.86 4.00
N LEU A 96 -7.06 3.07 2.95
CA LEU A 96 -7.85 1.88 2.67
C LEU A 96 -7.64 0.82 3.78
N ILE A 97 -6.41 0.65 4.27
CA ILE A 97 -6.10 -0.21 5.44
C ILE A 97 -6.88 0.22 6.66
N ASN A 98 -6.76 1.49 7.01
CA ASN A 98 -7.36 2.06 8.21
C ASN A 98 -8.88 1.97 8.15
N ALA A 99 -9.50 2.19 6.97
CA ALA A 99 -10.94 2.07 6.80
C ALA A 99 -11.43 0.62 6.98
N VAL A 100 -10.70 -0.35 6.44
CA VAL A 100 -11.03 -1.77 6.63
C VAL A 100 -10.86 -2.18 8.10
N ALA A 101 -9.74 -1.82 8.72
CA ALA A 101 -9.41 -2.21 10.08
C ALA A 101 -10.25 -1.50 11.17
N SER A 102 -10.58 -0.21 10.98
CA SER A 102 -11.43 0.55 11.90
C SER A 102 -12.84 -0.02 11.96
N ARG A 103 -13.39 -0.48 10.83
CA ARG A 103 -14.66 -1.20 10.83
C ARG A 103 -14.53 -2.53 11.58
N ASP A 104 -13.38 -3.20 11.52
CA ASP A 104 -13.13 -4.49 12.19
C ASP A 104 -12.97 -4.37 13.72
N GLY A 105 -12.97 -3.15 14.28
CA GLY A 105 -12.65 -2.92 15.70
C GLY A 105 -11.20 -3.27 16.05
N ARG A 106 -10.38 -3.66 15.07
CA ARG A 106 -8.95 -3.88 15.20
C ARG A 106 -8.24 -2.57 14.87
N SER A 107 -7.82 -1.84 15.91
CA SER A 107 -6.87 -0.75 15.74
C SER A 107 -5.63 -1.26 15.02
N VAL A 108 -5.19 -0.56 13.96
CA VAL A 108 -3.98 -0.87 13.15
C VAL A 108 -2.69 -0.68 13.96
N ASN A 109 -2.78 -0.34 15.25
CA ASN A 109 -1.66 -0.38 16.20
C ASN A 109 -1.23 -1.80 16.58
N ALA A 110 -1.72 -2.83 15.90
CA ALA A 110 -1.00 -4.10 15.85
C ALA A 110 0.30 -3.85 15.09
N ALA A 111 1.31 -3.34 15.80
CA ALA A 111 2.70 -3.43 15.40
C ALA A 111 2.88 -4.82 14.78
N ILE A 112 3.25 -4.85 13.51
CA ILE A 112 3.78 -6.07 12.91
C ILE A 112 4.87 -6.47 13.89
N ALA A 113 4.68 -7.57 14.61
CA ALA A 113 5.74 -8.19 15.37
C ALA A 113 6.77 -8.56 14.32
N THR A 114 7.72 -7.66 14.06
CA THR A 114 8.98 -7.98 13.44
C THR A 114 9.51 -9.09 14.33
N ALA A 115 9.48 -10.32 13.81
CA ALA A 115 10.11 -11.45 14.44
C ALA A 115 11.47 -10.97 14.95
N GLU A 116 11.78 -11.28 16.20
CA GLU A 116 13.08 -10.95 16.78
C GLU A 116 14.15 -11.43 15.81
N LEU A 117 14.85 -10.48 15.19
CA LEU A 117 16.02 -10.75 14.38
C LEU A 117 17.04 -11.34 15.35
N SER A 118 17.15 -12.67 15.35
CA SER A 118 18.17 -13.42 16.08
C SER A 118 19.56 -13.02 15.61
N GLY A 119 20.07 -11.91 16.13
CA GLY A 119 21.47 -11.48 16.10
C GLY A 119 22.14 -11.37 14.72
N PRO A 120 23.33 -10.75 14.66
CA PRO A 120 24.20 -10.91 13.50
C PRO A 120 24.75 -12.34 13.49
N VAL A 121 24.23 -13.20 12.62
CA VAL A 121 24.91 -14.46 12.26
C VAL A 121 26.19 -14.06 11.53
N GLN A 122 27.34 -14.22 12.19
CA GLN A 122 28.63 -13.98 11.57
C GLN A 122 28.78 -14.87 10.32
N ALA A 123 29.16 -14.24 9.21
CA ALA A 123 29.37 -14.87 7.90
C ALA A 123 30.46 -15.96 7.88
N ALA A 124 31.10 -16.27 9.01
CA ALA A 124 32.17 -17.25 9.14
C ALA A 124 31.69 -18.72 9.23
N SER A 125 30.38 -18.97 9.35
CA SER A 125 29.84 -20.34 9.49
C SER A 125 29.28 -20.94 8.19
N PHE A 126 29.20 -20.17 7.10
CA PHE A 126 28.81 -20.70 5.80
C PHE A 126 30.05 -21.11 5.01
N ASN A 127 30.49 -22.36 5.17
CA ASN A 127 31.43 -22.99 4.26
C ASN A 127 30.66 -23.79 3.20
N PRO A 128 30.52 -23.28 1.95
CA PRO A 128 29.80 -24.01 0.90
C PRO A 128 30.57 -25.20 0.32
N TYR A 129 31.79 -25.50 0.80
CA TYR A 129 32.60 -26.64 0.34
C TYR A 129 33.12 -27.47 1.52
N PRO A 130 32.37 -28.48 1.97
CA PRO A 130 32.85 -29.44 2.95
C PRO A 130 33.43 -30.64 2.20
N GLU A 131 34.65 -30.53 1.68
CA GLU A 131 35.53 -31.67 1.37
C GLU A 131 36.72 -31.15 0.56
N LEU A 132 37.89 -31.12 1.21
CA LEU A 132 39.19 -31.51 0.66
C LEU A 132 40.18 -31.43 1.83
N ALA A 133 40.02 -32.36 2.77
CA ALA A 133 41.03 -32.63 3.79
C ALA A 133 41.10 -34.14 4.00
N SER A 134 41.84 -34.81 3.13
CA SER A 134 42.42 -36.12 3.40
C SER A 134 43.88 -36.06 3.00
N THR A 135 44.73 -36.04 4.04
CA THR A 135 46.13 -36.50 4.16
C THR A 135 47.14 -36.12 3.08
#